data_AF-A0A2V6PB81-F1
#
_entry.id   AF-A0A2V6PB81-F1
#
_cell.length_a   1.000
_cell.length_b   1.000
_cell.length_c   1.000
_cell.angle_alpha   90.00
_cell.angle_beta   90.00
_cell.angle_gamma   90.00
#
_symmetry.space_group_name_H-M   'P 1'
#
loop_
_entity.id
_entity.type
_entity.pdbx_description
1 polymer ?
#
loop_
_entity_poly.entity_id
_entity_poly.type
_entity_poly.pdbx_seq_one_letter_code
_entity_poly.pdbx_strand_id
1 'polypeptide(L)'
;MAVPSSESALTSPETGEELRRYFRGATTTADERVKLLRLIWDLVGTEFGGRQLQYDMFYSAAQHVADMRLYRWYDWAKGRALVERILGGY
;
A
#
# COMPACT_ATOMS: atom_id res chain seq x y z
N MET A 1 -8.28 -11.53 -3.09
CA MET A 1 -7.87 -11.80 -4.49
C MET A 1 -7.51 -13.26 -4.58
N ALA A 2 -8.23 -14.07 -5.35
CA ALA A 2 -7.93 -15.50 -5.46
C ALA A 2 -6.82 -15.70 -6.50
N VAL A 3 -5.75 -16.41 -6.12
CA VAL A 3 -4.68 -16.91 -7.00
C VAL A 3 -4.42 -18.37 -6.65
N PRO A 4 -3.94 -19.21 -7.58
CA PRO A 4 -3.57 -20.59 -7.27
C PRO A 4 -2.49 -20.65 -6.17
N SER A 5 -2.50 -21.71 -5.37
CA SER A 5 -1.57 -21.90 -4.25
C SER A 5 -0.09 -21.88 -4.69
N SER A 6 0.21 -22.48 -5.84
CA SER A 6 1.55 -22.61 -6.41
C SER A 6 1.53 -22.42 -7.92
N GLU A 7 2.70 -22.12 -8.49
CA GLU A 7 2.89 -22.13 -9.95
C GLU A 7 2.63 -23.53 -10.54
N SER A 8 2.99 -24.59 -9.80
CA SER A 8 2.77 -25.97 -10.23
C SER A 8 1.30 -26.32 -10.49
N ALA A 9 0.35 -25.54 -9.95
CA ALA A 9 -1.06 -25.70 -10.26
C ALA A 9 -1.36 -25.40 -11.75
N LEU A 10 -0.66 -24.45 -12.37
CA LEU A 10 -0.83 -24.12 -13.79
C LEU A 10 -0.24 -25.18 -14.73
N THR A 11 0.74 -25.96 -14.25
CA THR A 11 1.35 -27.06 -15.00
C THR A 11 0.76 -28.43 -14.67
N SER A 12 -0.16 -28.51 -13.72
CA SER A 12 -0.78 -29.76 -13.31
C SER A 12 -1.57 -30.39 -14.46
N PRO A 13 -1.44 -31.71 -14.70
CA PRO A 13 -2.28 -32.42 -15.67
C PRO A 13 -3.77 -32.41 -15.30
N GLU A 14 -4.09 -32.28 -14.01
CA GLU A 14 -5.45 -32.40 -13.47
C GLU A 14 -6.20 -31.07 -13.41
N THR A 15 -5.48 -29.95 -13.27
CA THR A 15 -6.10 -28.63 -12.99
C THR A 15 -5.55 -27.49 -13.86
N GLY A 16 -4.45 -27.72 -14.60
CA GLY A 16 -3.76 -26.66 -15.32
C GLY A 16 -4.55 -26.11 -16.51
N GLU A 17 -5.37 -26.94 -17.17
CA GLU A 17 -6.22 -26.48 -18.27
C GLU A 17 -7.33 -25.56 -17.78
N GLU A 18 -8.05 -25.96 -16.73
CA GLU A 18 -9.11 -25.15 -16.13
C GLU A 18 -8.56 -23.86 -15.54
N LEU A 19 -7.43 -23.92 -14.84
CA LEU A 19 -6.81 -22.73 -14.28
C LEU A 19 -6.40 -21.74 -15.38
N ARG A 20 -5.80 -22.20 -16.48
CA ARG A 20 -5.49 -21.32 -17.61
C ARG A 20 -6.72 -20.71 -18.26
N ARG A 21 -7.84 -21.44 -18.31
CA ARG A 21 -9.11 -20.95 -18.86
C ARG A 21 -9.76 -19.89 -17.98
N TYR A 22 -9.81 -20.11 -16.67
CA TYR A 22 -10.60 -19.28 -15.74
C TYR A 22 -9.80 -18.17 -15.05
N PHE A 23 -8.48 -18.29 -14.91
CA PHE A 23 -7.63 -17.27 -14.29
C PHE A 23 -7.04 -16.24 -15.27
N ARG A 24 -7.45 -16.26 -16.54
CA ARG A 24 -7.05 -15.24 -17.53
C ARG A 24 -7.57 -13.84 -17.15
N GLY A 25 -6.87 -12.81 -17.61
CA GLY A 25 -7.37 -11.44 -17.58
C GLY A 25 -8.28 -11.13 -18.78
N ALA A 26 -8.81 -9.92 -18.80
CA ALA A 26 -9.58 -9.42 -19.96
C ALA A 26 -8.72 -9.44 -21.24
N THR A 27 -7.45 -9.07 -21.13
CA THR A 27 -6.50 -8.99 -22.24
C THR A 27 -5.20 -9.77 -22.02
N THR A 28 -5.07 -10.48 -20.89
CA THR A 28 -3.84 -11.19 -20.51
C THR A 28 -4.09 -12.67 -20.28
N THR A 29 -3.04 -13.47 -20.44
CA THR A 29 -3.05 -14.90 -20.11
C THR A 29 -3.17 -15.11 -18.60
N ALA A 30 -3.55 -16.32 -18.18
CA ALA A 30 -3.60 -16.68 -16.78
C ALA A 30 -2.21 -16.58 -16.11
N ASP A 31 -1.16 -17.04 -16.80
CA ASP A 31 0.21 -17.00 -16.32
C ASP A 31 0.67 -15.56 -16.04
N GLU A 32 0.49 -14.64 -16.99
CA GLU A 32 0.83 -13.22 -16.81
C GLU A 32 0.04 -12.59 -15.67
N ARG A 33 -1.27 -12.88 -15.60
CA ARG A 33 -2.14 -12.37 -14.55
C ARG A 33 -1.72 -12.89 -13.18
N VAL A 34 -1.58 -14.21 -13.00
CA VAL A 34 -1.18 -14.82 -11.74
C VAL A 34 0.18 -14.32 -11.29
N LYS A 35 1.15 -14.19 -12.21
CA LYS A 35 2.48 -13.65 -11.91
C LYS A 35 2.43 -12.21 -11.39
N LEU A 36 1.68 -11.33 -12.05
CA LEU A 36 1.49 -9.94 -11.60
C LEU A 36 0.80 -9.89 -10.23
N LEU A 37 -0.28 -10.65 -10.08
CA LEU A 37 -1.07 -10.68 -8.86
C LEU A 37 -0.27 -11.19 -7.66
N ARG A 38 0.60 -12.18 -7.87
CA ARG A 38 1.49 -12.71 -6.83
C ARG A 38 2.57 -11.69 -6.44
N LEU A 39 3.16 -11.00 -7.42
CA LEU A 39 4.09 -9.90 -7.15
C LEU A 39 3.44 -8.79 -6.30
N ILE A 40 2.21 -8.38 -6.64
CA ILE A 40 1.47 -7.39 -5.85
C ILE A 40 1.25 -7.91 -4.43
N TRP A 41 0.84 -9.17 -4.28
CA TRP A 41 0.61 -9.77 -2.97
C TRP A 41 1.89 -9.84 -2.13
N ASP A 42 3.03 -10.18 -2.73
CA ASP A 42 4.32 -10.19 -2.04
C ASP A 42 4.70 -8.80 -1.52
N LEU A 43 4.39 -7.75 -2.28
CA LEU A 43 4.67 -6.36 -1.89
C LEU A 43 3.75 -5.82 -0.79
N VAL A 44 2.50 -6.30 -0.67
CA VAL A 44 1.50 -5.66 0.21
C VAL A 44 0.89 -6.57 1.28
N GLY A 45 0.82 -7.88 1.05
CA GLY A 45 -0.01 -8.80 1.83
C GLY A 45 0.75 -9.92 2.52
N THR A 46 2.01 -10.16 2.16
CA THR A 46 2.86 -11.11 2.86
C THR A 46 3.48 -10.49 4.12
N GLU A 47 4.11 -11.32 4.95
CA GLU A 47 4.90 -10.84 6.09
C GLU A 47 6.00 -9.86 5.67
N PHE A 48 6.56 -10.03 4.45
CA PHE A 48 7.52 -9.09 3.89
C PHE A 48 6.89 -7.72 3.63
N GLY A 49 5.75 -7.68 2.92
CA GLY A 49 5.02 -6.44 2.66
C GLY A 49 4.52 -5.77 3.95
N GLY A 50 4.01 -6.56 4.89
CA GLY A 50 3.58 -6.06 6.20
C GLY A 50 4.71 -5.46 7.01
N ARG A 51 5.89 -6.08 7.01
CA ARG A 51 7.10 -5.53 7.65
C ARG A 51 7.53 -4.22 6.99
N GLN A 52 7.51 -4.15 5.65
CA GLN A 52 7.86 -2.94 4.92
C GLN A 52 6.89 -1.80 5.24
N LEU A 53 5.59 -2.09 5.29
CA LEU A 53 4.58 -1.11 5.69
C LEU A 53 4.84 -0.56 7.10
N GLN A 54 5.11 -1.45 8.07
CA GLN A 54 5.44 -1.03 9.43
C GLN A 54 6.70 -0.19 9.49
N TYR A 55 7.72 -0.57 8.70
CA TYR A 55 8.94 0.20 8.57
C TYR A 55 8.64 1.61 8.03
N ASP A 56 7.96 1.72 6.89
CA ASP A 56 7.69 3.03 6.26
C ASP A 56 6.82 3.93 7.14
N MET A 57 5.86 3.36 7.89
CA MET A 57 5.01 4.13 8.81
C MET A 57 5.75 4.66 10.04
N PHE A 58 6.71 3.90 10.57
CA PHE A 58 7.26 4.15 11.91
C PHE A 58 8.77 4.34 11.96
N TYR A 59 9.46 4.29 10.81
CA TYR A 59 10.92 4.39 10.74
C TYR A 59 11.45 5.65 11.42
N SER A 60 10.85 6.81 11.14
CA SER A 60 11.31 8.09 11.71
C SER A 60 10.73 8.38 13.10
N ALA A 61 9.48 7.99 13.33
CA ALA A 61 8.72 8.21 14.56
C ALA A 61 7.31 7.59 14.44
N ALA A 62 6.70 7.27 15.57
CA ALA A 62 5.25 7.09 15.63
C ALA A 62 4.53 8.40 15.20
N GLN A 63 3.37 8.29 14.55
CA GLN A 63 2.65 9.45 14.00
C GLN A 63 2.45 10.57 15.03
N HIS A 64 1.97 10.23 16.23
CA HIS A 64 1.76 11.22 17.30
C HIS A 64 3.06 11.93 17.75
N VAL A 65 4.22 11.29 17.65
CA VAL A 65 5.52 11.91 17.94
C VAL A 65 5.91 12.88 16.82
N ALA A 66 5.66 12.52 15.56
CA ALA A 66 5.88 13.42 14.43
C ALA A 66 4.99 14.66 14.53
N ASP A 67 3.71 14.49 14.84
CA ASP A 67 2.75 15.59 15.03
C ASP A 67 3.16 16.51 16.17
N MET A 68 3.59 15.95 17.31
CA MET A 68 4.10 16.74 18.44
C MET A 68 5.36 17.53 18.07
N ARG A 69 6.25 16.96 17.25
CA ARG A 69 7.42 17.68 16.74
C ARG A 69 7.00 18.82 15.82
N LEU A 70 6.08 18.59 14.89
CA LEU A 70 5.54 19.63 14.00
C LEU A 70 4.87 20.75 14.80
N TYR A 71 4.01 20.41 15.76
CA TYR A 71 3.36 21.37 16.64
C TYR A 71 4.38 22.23 17.40
N ARG A 72 5.42 21.59 17.95
CA ARG A 72 6.48 22.28 18.71
C ARG A 72 7.28 23.26 17.85
N TRP A 73 7.56 22.89 16.60
CA TRP A 73 8.39 23.70 15.69
C TRP A 73 7.60 24.66 14.80
N TYR A 74 6.27 24.60 14.83
CA TYR A 74 5.42 25.52 14.09
C TYR A 74 5.48 26.93 14.67
N ASP A 75 5.55 27.93 13.79
CA ASP A 75 5.53 29.35 14.17
C ASP A 75 4.09 29.81 14.46
N TRP A 76 3.66 29.55 15.70
CA TRP A 76 2.35 29.95 16.20
C TRP A 76 2.15 31.47 16.24
N ALA A 77 3.23 32.24 16.40
CA ALA A 77 3.15 33.70 16.44
C ALA A 77 2.74 34.25 15.07
N LYS A 78 3.35 33.74 13.99
CA LYS A 78 2.97 34.07 12.62
C LYS A 78 1.55 33.65 12.29
N GLY A 79 1.16 32.43 12.70
CA GLY A 79 -0.22 31.94 12.53
C GLY A 79 -1.24 32.84 13.21
N ARG A 80 -0.98 33.25 14.45
CA ARG A 80 -1.84 34.18 15.20
C ARG A 80 -1.90 35.56 14.54
N ALA A 81 -0.76 36.12 14.14
CA ALA A 81 -0.71 37.42 13.49
C ALA A 81 -1.54 37.48 12.19
N LEU A 82 -1.61 36.37 11.42
CA LEU A 82 -2.47 36.28 10.25
C LEU A 82 -3.95 36.38 10.62
N VAL A 83 -4.38 35.66 11.66
CA VAL A 83 -5.78 35.67 12.14
C VAL A 83 -6.16 37.06 12.64
N GLU A 84 -5.32 37.68 13.48
CA GLU A 84 -5.54 39.03 13.99
C GLU A 84 -5.68 40.07 12.88
N ARG A 85 -4.83 39.98 11.84
CA ARG A 85 -4.92 40.89 10.68
C ARG A 85 -6.26 40.77 9.93
N ILE A 86 -6.78 39.55 9.80
CA ILE A 86 -8.05 39.33 9.10
C ILE A 86 -9.22 39.82 9.97
N LEU A 87 -9.20 39.53 11.27
CA LEU A 87 -10.27 39.94 12.19
C LEU A 87 -10.29 41.46 12.44
N GLY A 88 -9.13 42.11 12.50
CA GLY A 88 -9.03 43.56 12.66
C GLY A 88 -9.35 44.37 11.40
N GLY A 89 -9.67 43.70 10.28
CA GLY A 89 -10.09 44.33 9.03
C GLY A 89 -11.61 44.52 8.90
N TYR A 90 -12.38 44.16 9.92
CA TYR A 90 -13.84 44.37 10.01
C TYR A 90 -14.19 45.48 11.00
#